data_AF-A0AAU5KPH8-F1
#
_entry.id   AF-A0AAU5KPH8-F1
#
_cell.length_a   1.000
_cell.length_b   1.000
_cell.length_c   1.000
_cell.angle_alpha   90.00
_cell.angle_beta   90.00
_cell.angle_gamma   90.00
#
_symmetry.space_group_name_H-M   'P 1'
#
loop_
_entity.id
_entity.type
_entity.pdbx_description
1 polymer ?
#
loop_
_entity_poly.entity_id
_entity_poly.type
_entity_poly.pdbx_seq_one_letter_code
_entity_poly.pdbx_strand_id
1 'polypeptide(L)'
;MLGDVSQNREHLDGRAGVSEIGGIIHAVDLRVELVPPSVSRQQLEELCGEIVRISDLVLRRAENAGEEIVAFNARTGHDYAVLDFAEYDGGRDLVEFALEAARPARPRIADVTTDELVEVVCRILAGGPESNYYLRLLGANVTHPRVSDLIFHPPAGLRDASAEQIVNEALKYRPVVL
;
A
#
# COMPACT_ATOMS: atom_id res chain seq x y z
N MET A 1 -5.27 45.55 -53.19
CA MET A 1 -5.23 44.75 -54.44
C MET A 1 -4.54 43.45 -54.07
N LEU A 2 -5.30 42.40 -53.70
CA LEU A 2 -5.97 41.44 -54.59
C LEU A 2 -4.98 40.64 -55.44
N GLY A 3 -4.95 39.32 -55.20
CA GLY A 3 -4.19 38.35 -55.98
C GLY A 3 -4.12 36.97 -55.32
N ASP A 4 -5.28 36.39 -55.02
CA ASP A 4 -5.50 34.98 -54.67
C ASP A 4 -5.41 34.13 -55.95
N VAL A 5 -4.64 33.03 -55.94
CA VAL A 5 -4.98 31.78 -56.68
C VAL A 5 -4.40 30.58 -55.92
N SER A 6 -5.21 30.06 -55.02
CA SER A 6 -5.70 28.67 -54.96
C SER A 6 -4.91 27.47 -55.56
N GLN A 7 -4.94 26.40 -54.76
CA GLN A 7 -5.12 24.97 -55.09
C GLN A 7 -3.90 24.10 -55.45
N ASN A 8 -3.52 23.24 -54.50
CA ASN A 8 -3.64 21.79 -54.70
C ASN A 8 -3.94 21.08 -53.36
N ARG A 9 -5.17 20.58 -53.24
CA ARG A 9 -5.58 19.51 -52.32
C ARG A 9 -5.15 18.20 -52.97
N GLU A 10 -4.65 17.23 -52.18
CA GLU A 10 -5.02 15.80 -52.17
C GLU A 10 -4.52 15.24 -50.83
N HIS A 11 -5.41 14.86 -49.91
CA HIS A 11 -6.05 13.53 -49.79
C HIS A 11 -5.26 12.61 -48.84
N LEU A 12 -5.61 12.64 -47.55
CA LEU A 12 -5.61 11.45 -46.68
C LEU A 12 -6.82 11.55 -45.75
N ASP A 13 -7.89 10.93 -46.22
CA ASP A 13 -9.04 10.48 -45.43
C ASP A 13 -8.64 9.24 -44.61
N GLY A 14 -9.35 9.02 -43.49
CA GLY A 14 -9.55 7.68 -42.97
C GLY A 14 -8.90 7.33 -41.63
N ARG A 15 -9.74 7.39 -40.58
CA ARG A 15 -9.80 6.45 -39.41
C ARG A 15 -8.59 6.50 -38.46
N ALA A 16 -8.72 6.34 -37.15
CA ALA A 16 -9.72 5.73 -36.31
C ALA A 16 -9.56 6.35 -34.91
N GLY A 17 -10.63 6.25 -34.12
CA GLY A 17 -10.71 6.75 -32.76
C GLY A 17 -9.45 6.54 -31.94
N VAL A 18 -8.90 7.64 -31.44
CA VAL A 18 -8.15 7.59 -30.19
C VAL A 18 -9.19 7.17 -29.17
N SER A 19 -9.19 5.89 -28.83
CA SER A 19 -9.88 5.40 -27.65
C SER A 19 -9.37 6.25 -26.51
N GLU A 20 -10.23 7.15 -26.05
CA GLU A 20 -10.31 7.46 -24.63
C GLU A 20 -10.51 6.11 -23.95
N ILE A 21 -9.40 5.43 -23.66
CA ILE A 21 -9.35 4.52 -22.54
C ILE A 21 -9.31 5.44 -21.32
N GLY A 22 -10.45 6.12 -21.10
CA GLY A 22 -10.86 6.52 -19.78
C GLY A 22 -11.13 5.22 -19.05
N GLY A 23 -10.03 4.58 -18.61
CA GLY A 23 -10.10 3.70 -17.46
C GLY A 23 -10.79 4.55 -16.43
N ILE A 24 -12.02 4.17 -16.09
CA ILE A 24 -12.84 4.87 -15.13
C ILE A 24 -11.97 4.95 -13.90
N ILE A 25 -11.40 6.12 -13.64
CA ILE A 25 -10.76 6.40 -12.38
C ILE A 25 -11.95 6.40 -11.42
N HIS A 26 -12.28 5.24 -10.87
CA HIS A 26 -13.19 5.11 -9.74
C HIS A 26 -12.47 5.73 -8.54
N ALA A 27 -12.25 7.05 -8.59
CA ALA A 27 -11.80 7.84 -7.46
C ALA A 27 -13.01 7.95 -6.53
N VAL A 28 -13.29 6.87 -5.80
CA VAL A 28 -14.15 6.93 -4.64
C VAL A 28 -13.37 7.67 -3.56
N ASP A 29 -14.02 8.60 -2.87
CA ASP A 29 -13.40 9.21 -1.70
C ASP A 29 -13.46 8.21 -0.54
N LEU A 30 -12.30 7.84 0.00
CA LEU A 30 -12.23 6.92 1.13
C LEU A 30 -12.79 7.61 2.37
N ARG A 31 -13.69 6.91 3.09
CA ARG A 31 -14.15 7.38 4.39
C ARG A 31 -12.98 7.52 5.36
N VAL A 32 -13.13 8.38 6.36
CA VAL A 32 -12.06 8.77 7.30
C VAL A 32 -11.46 7.56 8.03
N GLU A 33 -12.23 6.51 8.26
CA GLU A 33 -11.77 5.28 8.92
C GLU A 33 -10.75 4.50 8.08
N LEU A 34 -10.81 4.63 6.74
CA LEU A 34 -9.91 3.96 5.80
C LEU A 34 -8.66 4.79 5.49
N VAL A 35 -8.59 6.04 5.94
CA VAL A 35 -7.46 6.94 5.75
C VAL A 35 -6.44 6.71 6.87
N PRO A 36 -5.11 6.74 6.60
CA PRO A 36 -4.09 6.63 7.64
C PRO A 36 -4.31 7.66 8.74
N PRO A 37 -4.35 7.25 10.03
CA PRO A 37 -4.46 8.22 11.10
C PRO A 37 -3.20 9.09 11.16
N SER A 38 -3.41 10.37 11.47
CA SER A 38 -2.32 11.32 11.65
C SER A 38 -1.51 10.96 12.90
N VAL A 39 -0.19 11.05 12.79
CA VAL A 39 0.73 10.78 13.88
C VAL A 39 1.41 12.08 14.28
N SER A 40 1.44 12.38 15.58
CA SER A 40 2.11 13.59 16.05
C SER A 40 3.63 13.47 15.89
N ARG A 41 4.30 14.61 15.68
CA ARG A 41 5.76 14.64 15.58
C ARG A 41 6.44 14.11 16.85
N GLN A 42 5.91 14.46 18.02
CA GLN A 42 6.43 13.96 19.30
C GLN A 42 6.38 12.43 19.38
N GLN A 43 5.25 11.84 19.03
CA GLN A 43 5.09 10.37 19.02
C GLN A 43 6.06 9.70 18.03
N LEU A 44 6.29 10.30 16.86
CA LEU A 44 7.30 9.80 15.92
C LEU A 44 8.71 9.87 16.49
N GLU A 45 9.09 10.98 17.11
CA GLU A 45 10.42 11.15 17.70
C GLU A 45 10.66 10.14 18.84
N GLU A 46 9.64 9.91 19.68
CA GLU A 46 9.69 8.89 20.75
C GLU A 46 9.88 7.48 20.18
N LEU A 47 9.08 7.10 19.17
CA LEU A 47 9.17 5.78 18.53
C LEU A 47 10.49 5.59 17.78
N CYS A 48 10.97 6.60 17.06
CA CYS A 48 12.28 6.56 16.41
C CYS A 48 13.40 6.30 17.41
N GLY A 49 13.41 7.03 18.53
CA GLY A 49 14.42 6.85 19.57
C GLY A 49 14.40 5.45 20.19
N GLU A 50 13.20 4.90 20.37
CA GLU A 50 13.05 3.55 20.93
C GLU A 50 13.43 2.44 19.95
N ILE A 51 13.07 2.57 18.67
CA ILE A 51 13.49 1.64 17.62
C ILE A 51 15.02 1.60 17.56
N VAL A 52 15.68 2.76 17.54
CA VAL A 52 17.16 2.85 17.54
C VAL A 52 17.76 2.17 18.77
N ARG A 53 17.17 2.38 19.95
CA ARG A 53 17.63 1.74 21.20
C ARG A 53 17.52 0.22 21.12
N ILE A 54 16.39 -0.29 20.66
CA ILE A 54 16.15 -1.74 20.52
C ILE A 54 17.08 -2.34 19.47
N SER A 55 17.29 -1.66 18.34
CA SER A 55 18.25 -2.05 17.31
C SER A 55 19.68 -2.17 17.86
N ASP A 56 20.16 -1.21 18.65
CA ASP A 56 21.49 -1.30 19.29
C ASP A 56 21.60 -2.50 20.23
N LEU A 57 20.55 -2.81 21.00
CA LEU A 57 20.49 -4.00 21.86
C LEU A 57 20.56 -5.30 21.05
N VAL A 58 19.81 -5.37 19.94
CA VAL A 58 19.83 -6.52 19.02
C VAL A 58 21.21 -6.70 18.39
N LEU A 59 21.81 -5.62 17.88
CA LEU A 59 23.15 -5.63 17.27
C LEU A 59 24.22 -6.11 18.24
N ARG A 60 24.16 -5.66 19.50
CA ARG A 60 25.06 -6.11 20.57
C ARG A 60 24.74 -7.49 21.12
N ARG A 61 23.64 -8.11 20.66
CA ARG A 61 23.10 -9.37 21.17
C ARG A 61 22.90 -9.35 22.69
N ALA A 62 22.40 -8.22 23.19
CA ALA A 62 22.09 -8.08 24.60
C ALA A 62 21.01 -9.09 25.03
N GLU A 63 21.15 -9.69 26.21
CA GLU A 63 20.23 -10.73 26.71
C GLU A 63 18.79 -10.22 26.84
N ASN A 64 18.61 -8.93 27.13
CA ASN A 64 17.30 -8.30 27.30
C ASN A 64 16.66 -7.80 25.98
N ALA A 65 17.31 -7.92 24.82
CA ALA A 65 16.78 -7.40 23.56
C ALA A 65 15.40 -7.99 23.22
N GLY A 66 15.19 -9.28 23.51
CA GLY A 66 13.91 -9.95 23.28
C GLY A 66 12.78 -9.40 24.16
N GLU A 67 13.07 -9.09 25.42
CA GLU A 67 12.08 -8.53 26.35
C GLU A 67 11.63 -7.13 25.93
N GLU A 68 12.57 -6.32 25.45
CA GLU A 68 12.31 -4.97 24.95
C GLU A 68 11.45 -4.99 23.68
N ILE A 69 11.68 -5.95 22.78
CA ILE A 69 10.83 -6.16 21.59
C ILE A 69 9.42 -6.57 22.01
N VAL A 70 9.28 -7.48 22.99
CA VAL A 70 7.96 -7.89 23.50
C VAL A 70 7.21 -6.70 24.11
N ALA A 71 7.89 -5.86 24.89
CA ALA A 71 7.29 -4.65 25.46
C ALA A 71 6.87 -3.65 24.38
N PHE A 72 7.72 -3.43 23.37
CA PHE A 72 7.42 -2.55 22.23
C PHE A 72 6.20 -3.05 21.44
N ASN A 73 6.14 -4.34 21.16
CA ASN A 73 5.02 -5.01 20.49
C ASN A 73 3.72 -4.89 21.30
N ALA A 74 3.78 -5.15 22.60
CA ALA A 74 2.60 -5.04 23.47
C ALA A 74 2.03 -3.61 23.49
N ARG A 75 2.90 -2.60 23.47
CA ARG A 75 2.49 -1.19 23.47
C ARG A 75 1.94 -0.72 22.13
N THR A 76 2.52 -1.19 21.02
CA THR A 76 2.15 -0.75 19.66
C THR A 76 1.07 -1.63 19.03
N GLY A 77 0.82 -2.82 19.58
CA GLY A 77 -0.12 -3.80 19.05
C GLY A 77 0.43 -4.59 17.86
N HIS A 78 1.74 -4.52 17.61
CA HIS A 78 2.44 -5.22 16.53
C HIS A 78 3.12 -6.50 17.02
N ASP A 79 3.65 -7.26 16.08
CA ASP A 79 4.31 -8.55 16.27
C ASP A 79 5.69 -8.60 15.61
N TYR A 80 6.48 -7.52 15.76
CA TYR A 80 7.84 -7.43 15.24
C TYR A 80 8.75 -8.52 15.82
N ALA A 81 9.58 -9.09 14.97
CA ALA A 81 10.63 -10.03 15.30
C ALA A 81 11.99 -9.32 15.45
N VAL A 82 12.98 -10.05 15.97
CA VAL A 82 14.36 -9.56 16.12
C VAL A 82 14.93 -9.06 14.78
N LEU A 83 14.58 -9.72 13.68
CA LEU A 83 15.07 -9.35 12.35
C LEU A 83 14.59 -7.97 11.90
N ASP A 84 13.39 -7.55 12.30
CA ASP A 84 12.86 -6.22 11.98
C ASP A 84 13.72 -5.10 12.58
N PHE A 85 14.43 -5.38 13.68
CA PHE A 85 15.33 -4.44 14.36
C PHE A 85 16.82 -4.62 14.04
N ALA A 86 17.24 -5.77 13.50
CA ALA A 86 18.64 -6.18 13.40
C ALA A 86 19.48 -5.35 12.41
N GLU A 87 18.85 -4.79 11.38
CA GLU A 87 19.26 -3.63 10.60
C GLU A 87 18.27 -3.58 9.43
N TYR A 88 17.25 -2.72 9.58
CA TYR A 88 16.23 -2.34 8.59
C TYR A 88 16.16 -3.24 7.35
N ASP A 89 15.50 -4.40 7.46
CA ASP A 89 15.46 -5.46 6.43
C ASP A 89 15.47 -4.90 4.99
N GLY A 90 16.68 -4.77 4.43
CA GLY A 90 17.01 -4.34 3.07
C GLY A 90 16.52 -2.99 2.53
N GLY A 91 15.62 -2.23 3.17
CA GLY A 91 15.02 -1.05 2.52
C GLY A 91 13.99 -0.19 3.26
N ARG A 92 13.72 -0.40 4.55
CA ARG A 92 12.76 0.41 5.33
C ARG A 92 13.44 1.59 6.04
N ASP A 93 12.90 2.80 5.89
CA ASP A 93 13.42 3.97 6.62
C ASP A 93 12.99 3.95 8.10
N LEU A 94 13.78 4.54 9.00
CA LEU A 94 13.44 4.63 10.43
C LEU A 94 12.12 5.36 10.65
N VAL A 95 11.88 6.45 9.90
CA VAL A 95 10.62 7.21 10.01
C VAL A 95 9.44 6.38 9.53
N GLU A 96 9.62 5.56 8.49
CA GLU A 96 8.62 4.65 7.97
C GLU A 96 8.27 3.55 8.99
N PHE A 97 9.28 3.00 9.68
CA PHE A 97 9.07 2.06 10.77
C PHE A 97 8.33 2.72 11.95
N ALA A 98 8.73 3.93 12.35
CA ALA A 98 8.04 4.66 13.42
C ALA A 98 6.57 4.99 13.04
N LEU A 99 6.31 5.39 11.79
CA LEU A 99 4.94 5.62 11.28
C LEU A 99 4.11 4.34 11.31
N GLU A 100 4.71 3.20 10.97
CA GLU A 100 4.04 1.91 11.05
C GLU A 100 3.70 1.54 12.50
N ALA A 101 4.67 1.63 13.41
CA ALA A 101 4.50 1.31 14.82
C ALA A 101 3.50 2.26 15.54
N ALA A 102 3.38 3.51 15.07
CA ALA A 102 2.44 4.48 15.60
C ALA A 102 0.98 4.20 15.21
N ARG A 103 0.76 3.40 14.17
CA ARG A 103 -0.56 3.14 13.58
C ARG A 103 -1.04 1.74 13.93
N PRO A 104 -2.36 1.47 13.85
CA PRO A 104 -2.88 0.14 14.12
C PRO A 104 -2.20 -0.91 13.23
N ALA A 105 -1.70 -1.98 13.85
CA ALA A 105 -1.07 -3.09 13.14
C ALA A 105 -2.01 -3.78 12.15
N ARG A 106 -3.30 -3.85 12.50
CA ARG A 106 -4.33 -4.56 11.76
C ARG A 106 -5.60 -3.70 11.70
N PRO A 107 -5.67 -2.70 10.81
CA PRO A 107 -6.83 -1.81 10.71
C PRO A 107 -8.00 -2.54 10.04
N ARG A 108 -8.70 -3.37 10.83
CA ARG A 108 -9.89 -4.09 10.40
C ARG A 108 -11.13 -3.22 10.58
N ILE A 109 -11.81 -2.97 9.48
CA ILE A 109 -12.97 -2.08 9.40
C ILE A 109 -14.14 -2.94 8.91
N ALA A 110 -15.31 -2.76 9.53
CA ALA A 110 -16.50 -3.49 9.13
C ALA A 110 -17.04 -2.92 7.79
N ASP A 111 -17.64 -3.80 7.00
CA ASP A 111 -18.42 -3.41 5.82
C ASP A 111 -17.62 -2.58 4.78
N VAL A 112 -16.33 -2.89 4.61
CA VAL A 112 -15.53 -2.29 3.52
C VAL A 112 -16.07 -2.77 2.18
N THR A 113 -16.43 -1.82 1.33
CA THR A 113 -17.01 -2.07 0.01
C THR A 113 -15.94 -2.44 -1.02
N THR A 114 -16.36 -3.07 -2.12
CA THR A 114 -15.45 -3.37 -3.24
C THR A 114 -14.82 -2.10 -3.80
N ASP A 115 -15.58 -1.02 -3.98
CA ASP A 115 -15.07 0.24 -4.52
C ASP A 115 -14.02 0.88 -3.60
N GLU A 116 -14.21 0.80 -2.28
CA GLU A 116 -13.22 1.24 -1.30
C GLU A 116 -11.94 0.38 -1.37
N LEU A 117 -12.05 -0.94 -1.52
CA LEU A 117 -10.88 -1.81 -1.70
C LEU A 117 -10.15 -1.51 -3.01
N VAL A 118 -10.88 -1.18 -4.08
CA VAL A 118 -10.29 -0.79 -5.37
C VAL A 118 -9.49 0.50 -5.22
N GLU A 119 -10.04 1.52 -4.56
CA GLU A 119 -9.32 2.77 -4.30
C GLU A 119 -8.09 2.54 -3.40
N VAL A 120 -8.18 1.67 -2.38
CA VAL A 120 -7.03 1.27 -1.56
C VAL A 120 -5.92 0.66 -2.44
N VAL A 121 -6.27 -0.24 -3.37
CA VAL A 121 -5.30 -0.83 -4.31
C VAL A 121 -4.75 0.21 -5.28
N CYS A 122 -5.56 1.14 -5.78
CA CYS A 122 -5.09 2.28 -6.59
C CYS A 122 -4.00 3.09 -5.86
N ARG A 123 -4.21 3.41 -4.58
CA ARG A 123 -3.23 4.16 -3.76
C ARG A 123 -1.95 3.38 -3.53
N ILE A 124 -2.03 2.05 -3.39
CA ILE A 124 -0.85 1.16 -3.29
C ILE A 124 -0.07 1.18 -4.61
N LEU A 125 -0.74 1.00 -5.74
CA LEU A 125 -0.11 0.97 -7.06
C LEU A 125 0.52 2.32 -7.44
N ALA A 126 -0.03 3.43 -6.93
CA ALA A 126 0.56 4.76 -7.10
C ALA A 126 1.89 4.96 -6.35
N GLY A 127 2.23 4.08 -5.40
CA GLY A 127 3.50 4.11 -4.67
C GLY A 127 3.66 5.33 -3.74
N GLY A 128 2.57 5.87 -3.22
CA GLY A 128 2.60 7.00 -2.30
C GLY A 128 3.24 6.67 -0.94
N PRO A 129 3.57 7.68 -0.11
CA PRO A 129 4.19 7.48 1.21
C PRO A 129 3.35 6.64 2.18
N GLU A 130 2.06 6.50 1.90
CA GLU A 130 1.10 5.76 2.72
C GLU A 130 0.86 4.32 2.24
N SER A 131 1.59 3.86 1.21
CA SER A 131 1.38 2.55 0.58
C SER A 131 1.44 1.39 1.59
N ASN A 132 2.37 1.43 2.55
CA ASN A 132 2.48 0.39 3.58
C ASN A 132 1.26 0.33 4.50
N TYR A 133 0.65 1.48 4.83
CA TYR A 133 -0.58 1.49 5.61
C TYR A 133 -1.71 0.83 4.82
N TYR A 134 -1.88 1.22 3.55
CA TYR A 134 -2.92 0.64 2.69
C TYR A 134 -2.72 -0.86 2.44
N LEU A 135 -1.47 -1.35 2.38
CA LEU A 135 -1.19 -2.78 2.31
C LEU A 135 -1.66 -3.54 3.55
N ARG A 136 -1.38 -3.02 4.76
CA ARG A 136 -1.87 -3.63 6.00
C ARG A 136 -3.39 -3.59 6.09
N LEU A 137 -4.00 -2.49 5.66
CA LEU A 137 -5.45 -2.35 5.58
C LEU A 137 -6.07 -3.36 4.63
N LEU A 138 -5.50 -3.52 3.44
CA LEU A 138 -5.95 -4.52 2.48
C LEU A 138 -5.84 -5.94 3.07
N GLY A 139 -4.70 -6.28 3.66
CA GLY A 139 -4.48 -7.58 4.30
C GLY A 139 -5.38 -7.86 5.51
N ALA A 140 -5.77 -6.83 6.26
CA ALA A 140 -6.66 -6.99 7.41
C ALA A 140 -8.15 -7.16 7.04
N ASN A 141 -8.55 -6.69 5.84
CA ASN A 141 -9.95 -6.66 5.40
C ASN A 141 -10.29 -7.67 4.30
N VAL A 142 -9.28 -8.32 3.69
CA VAL A 142 -9.47 -9.35 2.67
C VAL A 142 -9.04 -10.72 3.19
N THR A 143 -9.81 -11.78 2.87
CA THR A 143 -9.54 -13.15 3.32
C THR A 143 -8.38 -13.83 2.61
N HIS A 144 -7.93 -13.27 1.48
CA HIS A 144 -6.85 -13.83 0.66
C HIS A 144 -5.52 -13.77 1.44
N PRO A 145 -4.90 -14.91 1.78
CA PRO A 145 -3.75 -14.97 2.69
C PRO A 145 -2.48 -14.31 2.15
N ARG A 146 -2.43 -14.08 0.83
CA ARG A 146 -1.29 -13.48 0.13
C ARG A 146 -1.72 -12.35 -0.80
N VAL A 147 -2.61 -11.47 -0.33
CA VAL A 147 -3.15 -10.39 -1.18
C VAL A 147 -2.05 -9.47 -1.73
N SER A 148 -0.97 -9.24 -0.97
CA SER A 148 0.20 -8.46 -1.43
C SER A 148 0.91 -9.11 -2.62
N ASP A 149 0.92 -10.45 -2.72
CA ASP A 149 1.54 -11.15 -3.85
C ASP A 149 0.78 -10.86 -5.15
N LEU A 150 -0.54 -10.63 -5.09
CA LEU A 150 -1.32 -10.23 -6.27
C LEU A 150 -0.90 -8.87 -6.82
N ILE A 151 -0.24 -8.04 -6.01
CA ILE A 151 0.22 -6.69 -6.36
C ILE A 151 1.69 -6.71 -6.77
N PHE A 152 2.57 -7.27 -5.94
CA PHE A 152 4.02 -7.19 -6.14
C PHE A 152 4.62 -8.37 -6.91
N HIS A 153 3.94 -9.52 -6.87
CA HIS A 153 4.37 -10.74 -7.55
C HIS A 153 3.22 -11.39 -8.34
N PRO A 154 2.56 -10.62 -9.23
CA PRO A 154 1.32 -11.06 -9.83
C PRO A 154 1.52 -12.33 -10.67
N PRO A 155 0.56 -13.28 -10.62
CA PRO A 155 0.53 -14.38 -11.58
C PRO A 155 0.43 -13.84 -13.01
N ALA A 156 0.78 -14.65 -14.01
CA ALA A 156 0.89 -14.19 -15.41
C ALA A 156 -0.37 -13.46 -15.93
N GLY A 157 -1.56 -13.84 -15.47
CA GLY A 157 -2.83 -13.20 -15.85
C GLY A 157 -3.12 -11.85 -15.16
N LEU A 158 -2.28 -11.41 -14.21
CA LEU A 158 -2.47 -10.17 -13.44
C LEU A 158 -1.30 -9.18 -13.56
N ARG A 159 -0.31 -9.43 -14.43
CA ARG A 159 0.92 -8.60 -14.51
C ARG A 159 0.67 -7.12 -14.80
N ASP A 160 -0.39 -6.82 -15.54
CA ASP A 160 -0.84 -5.46 -15.87
C ASP A 160 -2.30 -5.25 -15.43
N ALA A 161 -2.72 -5.95 -14.38
CA ALA A 161 -4.09 -5.89 -13.90
C ALA A 161 -4.44 -4.52 -13.33
N SER A 162 -5.66 -4.08 -13.58
CA SER A 162 -6.24 -2.94 -12.89
C SER A 162 -6.47 -3.26 -11.40
N ALA A 163 -6.61 -2.22 -10.59
CA ALA A 163 -6.98 -2.37 -9.18
C ALA A 163 -8.26 -3.19 -9.00
N GLU A 164 -9.27 -2.99 -9.85
CA GLU A 164 -10.50 -3.78 -9.88
C GLU A 164 -10.24 -5.27 -10.12
N GLN A 165 -9.37 -5.62 -11.07
CA GLN A 165 -9.04 -7.00 -11.37
C GLN A 165 -8.32 -7.66 -10.18
N ILE A 166 -7.40 -6.95 -9.53
CA ILE A 166 -6.69 -7.42 -8.33
C ILE A 166 -7.68 -7.68 -7.19
N VAL A 167 -8.58 -6.73 -6.91
CA VAL A 167 -9.59 -6.89 -5.85
C VAL A 167 -10.54 -8.04 -6.15
N ASN A 168 -11.01 -8.15 -7.39
CA ASN A 168 -11.89 -9.24 -7.79
C ASN A 168 -11.22 -10.61 -7.62
N GLU A 169 -9.94 -10.76 -7.96
CA GLU A 169 -9.20 -12.01 -7.70
C GLU A 169 -9.02 -12.27 -6.20
N ALA A 170 -8.72 -11.24 -5.42
CA ALA A 170 -8.58 -11.39 -3.98
C ALA A 170 -9.90 -11.85 -3.31
N LEU A 171 -11.04 -11.31 -3.74
CA LEU A 171 -12.37 -11.66 -3.22
C LEU A 171 -12.88 -13.04 -3.69
N LYS A 172 -12.35 -13.59 -4.79
CA LYS A 172 -12.68 -14.96 -5.23
C LYS A 172 -12.12 -16.03 -4.30
N TYR A 173 -11.08 -15.71 -3.53
CA TYR A 173 -10.46 -16.66 -2.62
C TYR A 173 -11.43 -17.10 -1.54
N ARG A 174 -11.70 -18.41 -1.51
CA ARG A 174 -12.44 -19.08 -0.44
C ARG A 174 -11.46 -19.87 0.41
N PRO A 175 -11.34 -19.57 1.72
CA PRO A 175 -10.54 -20.38 2.61
C PRO A 175 -10.98 -21.84 2.54
N VAL A 176 -10.04 -22.75 2.27
CA VAL A 176 -10.28 -24.18 2.43
C VAL A 176 -10.20 -24.46 3.92
N VAL A 177 -11.32 -24.83 4.53
CA VAL A 177 -11.34 -25.34 5.90
C VAL A 177 -10.68 -26.72 5.86
N LEU A 178 -9.51 -26.82 6.49
CA LEU A 178 -8.80 -28.10 6.70
C LEU A 178 -9.28 -28.76 7.98
#